data_AF-A0A2V9G6N6-F1
#
_entry.id   AF-A0A2V9G6N6-F1
#
_cell.length_a   1.000
_cell.length_b   1.000
_cell.length_c   1.000
_cell.angle_alpha   90.00
_cell.angle_beta   90.00
_cell.angle_gamma   90.00
#
_symmetry.space_group_name_H-M   'P 1'
#
loop_
_entity.id
_entity.type
_entity.pdbx_description
1 polymer ?
#
loop_
_entity_poly.entity_id
_entity_poly.type
_entity_poly.pdbx_seq_one_letter_code
_entity_poly.pdbx_strand_id
1 'polypeptide(L)'
;MPGFFANSPRDKEAQVESLVAEVFRRGGWKVREEPDAGDGKPDLIAEHGGKKYVIEIKRSSEGRKDRLIPLVSQAILQAQEGARHLPGHPVAVAIVVANLIPESVALQVKKFARRHAPDIAVGVMDLEGMRSFDGHGLEQFNSERPRARSAISPSNRMPSPQLFSDLNQWMLKVLLAPDIPELYLSAPRGRYHGASQLAEASAVSVMSAFRFIEQFSKAGFLEEEHEGLRVVRIEELMNRWLAANQRSVPEMGVRWVLRGREKALRDAVRSYVRSEERKHRHAGDKDSRVHRPRACLALFAAAEALKLGFVYGVQPYLYIERMDPRILEKLGFSASTVDVDPDVYVRVPRNDESVFRAVVLNDGVPVCDVLQVWLDVAQHPSRGREQGDVIWQKILAPALLPKEKRCLYDSSKRWNLGSRNWFSSVAGHTGSIDLNAWPIVELKLPA
;
A
#
# COMPACT_ATOMS: atom_id res chain seq x y z
N MET A 1 14.12 -0.55 -32.83
CA MET A 1 13.64 -1.56 -31.86
C MET A 1 14.67 -1.69 -30.75
N PRO A 2 14.54 -0.98 -29.61
CA PRO A 2 15.40 -1.21 -28.44
C PRO A 2 14.79 -2.34 -27.59
N GLY A 3 15.59 -3.36 -27.28
CA GLY A 3 15.17 -4.57 -26.59
C GLY A 3 14.83 -4.33 -25.13
N PHE A 4 13.66 -4.85 -24.73
CA PHE A 4 13.28 -5.08 -23.34
C PHE A 4 14.10 -6.25 -22.78
N PHE A 5 15.25 -5.98 -22.17
CA PHE A 5 15.85 -6.90 -21.21
C PHE A 5 15.82 -6.24 -19.83
N ALA A 6 15.21 -6.93 -18.87
CA ALA A 6 15.26 -6.57 -17.46
C ALA A 6 16.72 -6.56 -16.99
N ASN A 7 17.11 -5.55 -16.20
CA ASN A 7 18.45 -5.36 -15.62
C ASN A 7 19.09 -6.70 -15.22
N SER A 8 20.28 -6.99 -15.75
CA SER A 8 21.00 -8.23 -15.50
C SER A 8 21.41 -8.34 -14.02
N PRO A 9 21.64 -9.55 -13.48
CA PRO A 9 22.19 -9.73 -12.14
C PRO A 9 23.49 -8.93 -11.92
N ARG A 10 24.35 -8.82 -12.94
CA ARG A 10 25.59 -8.02 -12.89
C ARG A 10 25.32 -6.53 -12.71
N ASP A 11 24.27 -6.00 -13.35
CA ASP A 11 23.92 -4.58 -13.24
C ASP A 11 23.53 -4.21 -11.79
N LYS A 12 23.01 -5.17 -11.02
CA LYS A 12 22.61 -4.97 -9.62
C LYS A 12 23.78 -5.13 -8.64
N GLU A 13 24.79 -5.92 -8.98
CA GLU A 13 26.03 -6.03 -8.19
C GLU A 13 26.86 -4.76 -8.36
N ALA A 14 27.08 -4.32 -9.59
CA ALA A 14 27.77 -3.05 -9.90
C ALA A 14 27.11 -1.82 -9.23
N GLN A 15 25.78 -1.78 -9.17
CA GLN A 15 25.04 -0.74 -8.45
C GLN A 15 25.32 -0.74 -6.93
N VAL A 16 25.48 -1.91 -6.33
CA VAL A 16 25.75 -2.02 -4.90
C VAL A 16 27.22 -1.70 -4.60
N GLU A 17 28.14 -2.11 -5.45
CA GLU A 17 29.55 -1.71 -5.36
C GLU A 17 29.72 -0.20 -5.42
N SER A 18 29.05 0.45 -6.37
CA SER A 18 29.01 1.92 -6.49
C SER A 18 28.50 2.60 -5.20
N LEU A 19 27.45 2.04 -4.58
CA LEU A 19 26.89 2.55 -3.33
C LEU A 19 27.89 2.45 -2.18
N VAL A 20 28.58 1.30 -2.05
CA VAL A 20 29.59 1.10 -1.02
C VAL A 20 30.78 2.03 -1.27
N ALA A 21 31.26 2.15 -2.51
CA ALA A 21 32.33 3.04 -2.89
C ALA A 21 32.01 4.51 -2.51
N GLU A 22 30.78 4.95 -2.72
CA GLU A 22 30.34 6.30 -2.35
C GLU A 22 30.44 6.57 -0.84
N VAL A 23 30.14 5.58 0.02
CA VAL A 23 30.28 5.72 1.48
C VAL A 23 31.73 6.08 1.85
N PHE A 24 32.70 5.37 1.27
CA PHE A 24 34.12 5.61 1.52
C PHE A 24 34.58 6.94 0.91
N ARG A 25 34.16 7.26 -0.32
CA ARG A 25 34.49 8.54 -0.99
C ARG A 25 34.01 9.75 -0.20
N ARG A 26 32.77 9.72 0.29
CA ARG A 26 32.22 10.79 1.14
C ARG A 26 32.98 10.96 2.45
N GLY A 27 33.61 9.89 2.94
CA GLY A 27 34.55 9.93 4.05
C GLY A 27 35.97 10.37 3.71
N GLY A 28 36.22 10.85 2.49
CA GLY A 28 37.53 11.31 2.03
C GLY A 28 38.48 10.21 1.55
N TRP A 29 38.01 8.96 1.39
CA TRP A 29 38.85 7.86 0.94
C TRP A 29 38.96 7.84 -0.59
N LYS A 30 40.16 7.53 -1.08
CA LYS A 30 40.38 7.25 -2.50
C LYS A 30 39.98 5.80 -2.78
N VAL A 31 38.91 5.61 -3.55
CA VAL A 31 38.37 4.28 -3.88
C VAL A 31 38.67 3.91 -5.32
N ARG A 32 39.20 2.71 -5.53
CA ARG A 32 39.33 2.05 -6.84
C ARG A 32 38.28 0.95 -6.93
N GLU A 33 37.39 1.08 -7.90
CA GLU A 33 36.38 0.06 -8.27
C GLU A 33 37.02 -0.88 -9.30
N GLU A 34 36.69 -2.18 -9.22
CA GLU A 34 37.14 -3.23 -10.15
C GLU A 34 38.62 -3.13 -10.61
N PRO A 35 39.60 -3.37 -9.74
CA PRO A 35 41.02 -3.37 -10.14
C PRO A 35 41.36 -4.56 -11.07
N ASP A 36 41.08 -4.43 -12.36
CA ASP A 36 41.34 -5.37 -13.48
C ASP A 36 40.77 -6.79 -13.30
N ALA A 37 39.63 -7.05 -13.96
CA ALA A 37 38.82 -8.27 -13.93
C ALA A 37 39.58 -9.59 -14.16
N GLY A 38 39.86 -10.30 -13.07
CA GLY A 38 40.32 -11.69 -13.04
C GLY A 38 39.87 -12.39 -11.76
N ASP A 39 39.85 -13.72 -11.75
CA ASP A 39 39.42 -14.52 -10.60
C ASP A 39 40.27 -14.23 -9.35
N GLY A 40 39.60 -13.86 -8.25
CA GLY A 40 40.21 -13.70 -6.93
C GLY A 40 40.67 -12.28 -6.56
N LYS A 41 40.32 -11.25 -7.34
CA LYS A 41 40.57 -9.85 -6.97
C LYS A 41 39.38 -9.21 -6.23
N PRO A 42 39.66 -8.29 -5.29
CA PRO A 42 38.62 -7.67 -4.46
C PRO A 42 37.71 -6.73 -5.25
N ASP A 43 36.45 -6.66 -4.85
CA ASP A 43 35.46 -5.76 -5.45
C ASP A 43 35.92 -4.29 -5.38
N LEU A 44 36.42 -3.82 -4.22
CA LEU A 44 36.94 -2.46 -4.03
C LEU A 44 38.26 -2.41 -3.26
N ILE A 45 39.10 -1.41 -3.57
CA ILE A 45 40.23 -1.00 -2.73
C ILE A 45 40.05 0.46 -2.31
N ALA A 46 40.05 0.74 -1.00
CA ALA A 46 39.93 2.09 -0.45
C ALA A 46 41.21 2.50 0.31
N GLU A 47 41.73 3.69 0.04
CA GLU A 47 42.96 4.22 0.65
C GLU A 47 42.73 5.61 1.28
N HIS A 48 43.18 5.80 2.52
CA HIS A 48 43.19 7.10 3.19
C HIS A 48 44.23 7.15 4.31
N GLY A 49 45.04 8.22 4.33
CA GLY A 49 45.99 8.47 5.42
C GLY A 49 46.94 7.30 5.71
N GLY A 50 47.40 6.58 4.68
CA GLY A 50 48.27 5.41 4.80
C GLY A 50 47.58 4.09 5.17
N LYS A 51 46.27 4.11 5.45
CA LYS A 51 45.46 2.89 5.61
C LYS A 51 44.92 2.43 4.26
N LYS A 52 44.89 1.11 4.05
CA LYS A 52 44.35 0.45 2.86
C LYS A 52 43.35 -0.62 3.25
N TYR A 53 42.17 -0.57 2.66
CA TYR A 53 41.10 -1.55 2.82
C TYR A 53 40.90 -2.33 1.54
N VAL A 54 40.75 -3.65 1.69
CA VAL A 54 40.43 -4.59 0.62
C VAL A 54 39.04 -5.10 0.91
N ILE A 55 38.09 -4.72 0.07
CA ILE A 55 36.66 -4.83 0.38
C ILE A 55 36.03 -5.85 -0.56
N GLU A 56 35.36 -6.83 0.03
CA GLU A 56 34.45 -7.76 -0.64
C GLU A 56 33.02 -7.47 -0.25
N ILE A 57 32.15 -7.51 -1.24
CA ILE A 57 30.75 -7.17 -1.13
C ILE A 57 29.92 -8.37 -1.57
N LYS A 58 28.92 -8.73 -0.75
CA LYS A 58 27.95 -9.76 -1.11
C LYS A 58 26.54 -9.25 -0.92
N ARG A 59 25.73 -9.43 -1.96
CA ARG A 59 24.37 -8.91 -2.02
C ARG A 59 23.34 -10.01 -1.78
N SER A 60 22.30 -9.68 -1.03
CA SER A 60 21.07 -10.47 -0.96
C SER A 60 19.85 -9.60 -1.25
N SER A 61 18.78 -10.20 -1.79
CA SER A 61 17.47 -9.54 -1.81
C SER A 61 16.79 -9.56 -0.43
N GLU A 62 17.25 -10.39 0.51
CA GLU A 62 16.63 -10.62 1.81
C GLU A 62 17.61 -10.40 2.98
N GLY A 63 17.23 -9.58 3.96
CA GLY A 63 18.05 -9.29 5.14
C GLY A 63 17.87 -10.24 6.32
N ARG A 64 17.60 -11.53 6.07
CA ARG A 64 17.41 -12.53 7.13
C ARG A 64 18.75 -13.21 7.50
N LYS A 65 18.88 -13.59 8.77
CA LYS A 65 20.11 -14.17 9.33
C LYS A 65 20.63 -15.38 8.55
N ASP A 66 19.76 -16.32 8.20
CA ASP A 66 20.07 -17.54 7.45
C ASP A 66 20.59 -17.27 6.04
N ARG A 67 20.29 -16.09 5.47
CA ARG A 67 20.84 -15.64 4.19
C ARG A 67 22.13 -14.84 4.35
N LEU A 68 22.22 -13.97 5.36
CA LEU A 68 23.36 -13.08 5.52
C LEU A 68 24.58 -13.76 6.13
N ILE A 69 24.42 -14.76 7.00
CA ILE A 69 25.54 -15.46 7.64
C ILE A 69 26.41 -16.23 6.62
N PRO A 70 25.83 -16.98 5.66
CA PRO A 70 26.62 -17.59 4.58
C PRO A 70 27.36 -16.54 3.74
N LEU A 71 26.67 -15.44 3.37
CA LEU A 71 27.25 -14.40 2.52
C LEU A 71 28.38 -13.64 3.20
N VAL A 72 28.25 -13.28 4.48
CA VAL A 72 29.34 -12.63 5.21
C VAL A 72 30.52 -13.57 5.38
N SER A 73 30.27 -14.88 5.55
CA SER A 73 31.34 -15.89 5.64
C SER A 73 32.11 -15.97 4.32
N GLN A 74 31.42 -15.96 3.19
CA GLN A 74 32.04 -15.92 1.87
C GLN A 74 32.83 -14.63 1.65
N ALA A 75 32.25 -13.47 1.95
CA ALA A 75 32.91 -12.17 1.83
C ALA A 75 34.18 -12.09 2.70
N ILE A 76 34.12 -12.64 3.92
CA ILE A 76 35.28 -12.77 4.82
C ILE A 76 36.42 -13.52 4.15
N LEU A 77 36.15 -14.71 3.62
CA LEU A 77 37.17 -15.56 3.00
C LEU A 77 37.80 -14.88 1.78
N GLN A 78 36.98 -14.27 0.93
CA GLN A 78 37.44 -13.59 -0.27
C GLN A 78 38.23 -12.31 0.06
N ALA A 79 37.82 -11.55 1.08
CA ALA A 79 38.51 -10.32 1.46
C ALA A 79 39.89 -10.62 2.05
N GLN A 80 40.00 -11.70 2.84
CA GLN A 80 41.28 -12.18 3.35
C GLN A 80 42.21 -12.59 2.21
N GLU A 81 41.67 -13.31 1.23
CA GLU A 81 42.45 -13.75 0.08
C GLU A 81 42.96 -12.56 -0.74
N GLY A 82 42.09 -11.59 -1.04
CA GLY A 82 42.48 -10.35 -1.71
C GLY A 82 43.52 -9.55 -0.94
N ALA A 83 43.44 -9.51 0.39
CA ALA A 83 44.37 -8.78 1.23
C ALA A 83 45.78 -9.39 1.26
N ARG A 84 45.89 -10.74 1.22
CA ARG A 84 47.18 -11.45 1.18
C ARG A 84 48.01 -11.14 -0.05
N HIS A 85 47.35 -10.86 -1.17
CA HIS A 85 48.01 -10.62 -2.46
C HIS A 85 48.48 -9.18 -2.65
N LEU A 86 48.27 -8.30 -1.67
CA LEU A 86 48.58 -6.88 -1.77
C LEU A 86 49.65 -6.43 -0.78
N PRO A 87 50.64 -5.62 -1.23
CA PRO A 87 51.67 -5.10 -0.35
C PRO A 87 51.12 -4.04 0.61
N GLY A 88 51.74 -3.98 1.81
CA GLY A 88 51.43 -3.00 2.84
C GLY A 88 50.40 -3.46 3.89
N HIS A 89 50.15 -4.77 4.00
CA HIS A 89 49.25 -5.38 4.99
C HIS A 89 47.88 -4.69 5.07
N PRO A 90 47.12 -4.63 3.96
CA PRO A 90 45.80 -4.01 3.99
C PRO A 90 44.84 -4.77 4.92
N VAL A 91 43.86 -4.05 5.44
CA VAL A 91 42.79 -4.65 6.24
C VAL A 91 41.76 -5.26 5.31
N ALA A 92 41.47 -6.55 5.50
CA ALA A 92 40.35 -7.22 4.85
C ALA A 92 39.02 -6.71 5.41
N VAL A 93 38.09 -6.40 4.51
CA VAL A 93 36.77 -5.86 4.85
C VAL A 93 35.69 -6.66 4.14
N ALA A 94 34.77 -7.23 4.92
CA ALA A 94 33.65 -8.00 4.40
C ALA A 94 32.34 -7.23 4.59
N ILE A 95 31.64 -6.91 3.50
CA ILE A 95 30.39 -6.14 3.53
C ILE A 95 29.26 -7.00 2.97
N VAL A 96 28.17 -7.11 3.72
CA VAL A 96 26.91 -7.66 3.20
C VAL A 96 25.88 -6.56 3.02
N VAL A 97 25.18 -6.62 1.90
CA VAL A 97 24.15 -5.65 1.53
C VAL A 97 22.85 -6.37 1.24
N ALA A 98 21.74 -5.89 1.80
CA ALA A 98 20.41 -6.33 1.39
C ALA A 98 19.42 -5.18 1.26
N ASN A 99 18.24 -5.45 0.72
CA ASN A 99 17.21 -4.42 0.55
C ASN A 99 16.85 -3.75 1.89
N LEU A 100 16.64 -4.56 2.94
CA LEU A 100 16.33 -4.15 4.30
C LEU A 100 16.89 -5.19 5.28
N ILE A 101 17.65 -4.76 6.30
CA ILE A 101 18.23 -5.67 7.30
C ILE A 101 17.84 -5.22 8.71
N PRO A 102 17.02 -5.96 9.47
CA PRO A 102 16.69 -5.57 10.84
C PRO A 102 17.94 -5.33 11.69
N GLU A 103 17.94 -4.31 12.56
CA GLU A 103 19.11 -3.95 13.38
C GLU A 103 19.60 -5.13 14.24
N SER A 104 18.66 -5.93 14.76
CA SER A 104 18.95 -7.15 15.50
C SER A 104 19.72 -8.17 14.66
N VAL A 105 19.41 -8.30 13.36
CA VAL A 105 20.14 -9.18 12.44
C VAL A 105 21.51 -8.60 12.10
N ALA A 106 21.62 -7.29 11.85
CA ALA A 106 22.91 -6.64 11.63
C ALA A 106 23.86 -6.85 12.82
N LEU A 107 23.34 -6.70 14.05
CA LEU A 107 24.10 -6.98 15.27
C LEU A 107 24.52 -8.45 15.37
N GLN A 108 23.66 -9.38 14.96
CA GLN A 108 24.00 -10.81 14.95
C GLN A 108 25.08 -11.15 13.92
N VAL A 109 25.04 -10.56 12.72
CA VAL A 109 26.09 -10.70 11.69
C VAL A 109 27.42 -10.17 12.22
N LYS A 110 27.43 -8.98 12.84
CA LYS A 110 28.62 -8.42 13.49
C LYS A 110 29.17 -9.33 14.59
N LYS A 111 28.30 -9.83 15.48
CA LYS A 111 28.68 -10.77 16.55
C LYS A 111 29.26 -12.07 16.00
N PHE A 112 28.72 -12.58 14.89
CA PHE A 112 29.25 -13.75 14.20
C PHE A 112 30.65 -13.49 13.66
N ALA A 113 30.84 -12.41 12.88
CA ALA A 113 32.13 -12.05 12.31
C ALA A 113 33.18 -11.85 13.41
N ARG A 114 32.86 -11.10 14.47
CA ARG A 114 33.79 -10.89 15.61
C ARG A 114 34.22 -12.19 16.29
N ARG A 115 33.33 -13.19 16.36
CA ARG A 115 33.63 -14.49 16.97
C ARG A 115 34.50 -15.37 16.08
N HIS A 116 34.26 -15.35 14.77
CA HIS A 116 34.85 -16.32 13.84
C HIS A 116 36.01 -15.76 13.01
N ALA A 117 36.11 -14.44 12.87
CA ALA A 117 37.14 -13.74 12.12
C ALA A 117 37.45 -12.37 12.78
N PRO A 118 38.03 -12.34 13.99
CA PRO A 118 38.23 -11.11 14.77
C PRO A 118 39.16 -10.09 14.09
N ASP A 119 40.04 -10.55 13.19
CA ASP A 119 41.03 -9.70 12.51
C ASP A 119 40.49 -8.98 11.27
N ILE A 120 39.23 -9.21 10.90
CA ILE A 120 38.59 -8.63 9.70
C ILE A 120 37.63 -7.53 10.12
N ALA A 121 37.55 -6.46 9.33
CA ALA A 121 36.49 -5.47 9.50
C ALA A 121 35.21 -5.93 8.80
N VAL A 122 34.05 -5.77 9.45
CA VAL A 122 32.77 -6.21 8.87
C VAL A 122 31.82 -5.04 8.69
N GLY A 123 31.07 -5.05 7.60
CA GLY A 123 30.01 -4.09 7.30
C GLY A 123 28.69 -4.77 7.00
N VAL A 124 27.62 -4.18 7.50
CA VAL A 124 26.25 -4.52 7.16
C VAL A 124 25.57 -3.25 6.68
N MET A 125 25.07 -3.27 5.46
CA MET A 125 24.35 -2.13 4.88
C MET A 125 23.01 -2.58 4.35
N ASP A 126 22.04 -1.67 4.39
CA ASP A 126 20.82 -1.84 3.61
C ASP A 126 20.54 -0.67 2.68
N LEU A 127 19.64 -0.92 1.72
CA LEU A 127 19.27 0.09 0.72
C LEU A 127 18.32 1.17 1.28
N GLU A 128 17.85 1.02 2.53
CA GLU A 128 17.11 2.05 3.27
C GLU A 128 18.03 3.04 4.02
N GLY A 129 19.35 2.84 3.92
CA GLY A 129 20.36 3.76 4.43
C GLY A 129 20.93 3.38 5.79
N MET A 130 20.59 2.21 6.34
CA MET A 130 21.28 1.69 7.52
C MET A 130 22.71 1.29 7.14
N ARG A 131 23.68 1.73 7.95
CA ARG A 131 25.08 1.29 7.86
C ARG A 131 25.59 0.92 9.24
N SER A 132 26.00 -0.33 9.41
CA SER A 132 26.51 -0.89 10.66
C SER A 132 27.81 -1.65 10.39
N PHE A 133 28.92 -0.98 10.67
CA PHE A 133 30.28 -1.45 10.54
C PHE A 133 30.93 -1.72 11.90
N ASP A 134 31.93 -2.58 11.91
CA ASP A 134 32.72 -2.97 13.07
C ASP A 134 34.16 -3.28 12.65
N GLY A 135 35.13 -2.84 13.45
CA GLY A 135 36.53 -3.16 13.31
C GLY A 135 37.30 -2.11 12.50
N HIS A 136 38.57 -1.96 12.88
CA HIS A 136 39.60 -1.22 12.14
C HIS A 136 39.28 0.24 11.82
N GLY A 137 38.34 0.85 12.55
CA GLY A 137 37.94 2.25 12.39
C GLY A 137 36.81 2.47 11.37
N LEU A 138 36.16 1.41 10.88
CA LEU A 138 35.01 1.55 9.98
C LEU A 138 33.76 2.12 10.68
N GLU A 139 33.74 2.14 12.01
CA GLU A 139 32.60 2.64 12.80
C GLU A 139 32.26 4.10 12.50
N GLN A 140 33.23 4.88 12.00
CA GLN A 140 33.01 6.26 11.55
C GLN A 140 32.00 6.38 10.38
N PHE A 141 31.77 5.29 9.64
CA PHE A 141 30.81 5.24 8.54
C PHE A 141 29.41 4.78 8.97
N ASN A 142 29.23 4.47 10.26
CA ASN A 142 27.95 4.05 10.80
C ASN A 142 26.91 5.14 10.62
N SER A 143 25.70 4.72 10.29
CA SER A 143 24.55 5.60 10.19
C SER A 143 23.32 4.79 10.54
N GLU A 144 22.51 5.36 11.42
CA GLU A 144 21.13 4.90 11.57
C GLU A 144 20.38 5.13 10.26
N ARG A 145 19.29 4.38 10.06
CA ARG A 145 18.32 4.75 9.03
C ARG A 145 17.85 6.19 9.29
N PRO A 146 17.70 7.03 8.25
CA PRO A 146 17.10 8.34 8.43
C PRO A 146 15.75 8.20 9.15
N ARG A 147 15.66 8.65 10.40
CA ARG A 147 14.39 8.72 11.12
C ARG A 147 13.53 9.72 10.36
N ALA A 148 12.42 9.27 9.80
CA ALA A 148 11.52 10.11 9.03
C ALA A 148 10.98 11.26 9.92
N ARG A 149 11.64 12.42 9.87
CA ARG A 149 10.93 13.69 9.98
C ARG A 149 10.14 13.81 8.68
N SER A 150 8.83 13.96 8.81
CA SER A 150 7.87 14.15 7.73
C SER A 150 8.40 15.05 6.60
N ALA A 151 8.86 14.43 5.51
CA ALA A 151 8.99 15.00 4.18
C ALA A 151 9.36 13.87 3.21
N ILE A 152 8.35 13.28 2.57
CA ILE A 152 8.54 12.30 1.49
C ILE A 152 9.05 13.07 0.27
N SER A 153 10.26 12.76 -0.20
CA SER A 153 10.66 13.01 -1.58
C SER A 153 10.81 11.68 -2.34
N PRO A 154 10.43 11.63 -3.62
CA PRO A 154 9.95 10.43 -4.28
C PRO A 154 11.01 9.86 -5.22
N SER A 155 11.87 8.98 -4.75
CA SER A 155 12.81 8.27 -5.64
C SER A 155 13.30 6.95 -5.05
N ASN A 156 12.39 6.02 -4.75
CA ASN A 156 12.71 4.59 -4.78
C ASN A 156 11.43 3.75 -4.95
N ARG A 157 10.83 3.79 -6.15
CA ARG A 157 9.82 2.80 -6.53
C ARG A 157 10.53 1.54 -7.02
N MET A 158 10.98 0.68 -6.10
CA MET A 158 10.67 -0.73 -6.34
C MET A 158 9.14 -0.81 -6.32
N PRO A 159 8.48 -1.53 -7.24
CA PRO A 159 7.04 -1.74 -7.12
C PRO A 159 6.85 -2.38 -5.76
N SER A 160 6.20 -1.65 -4.84
CA SER A 160 5.76 -2.17 -3.56
C SER A 160 5.29 -3.61 -3.80
N PRO A 161 5.87 -4.65 -3.16
CA PRO A 161 5.25 -5.97 -3.24
C PRO A 161 3.78 -5.76 -2.94
N GLN A 162 2.90 -6.19 -3.86
CA GLN A 162 1.50 -5.75 -3.97
C GLN A 162 0.73 -6.06 -2.67
N LEU A 163 0.96 -5.26 -1.64
CA LEU A 163 0.38 -5.44 -0.31
C LEU A 163 -1.14 -5.40 -0.45
N PHE A 164 -1.61 -4.54 -1.33
CA PHE A 164 -3.01 -4.43 -1.74
C PHE A 164 -3.24 -5.08 -3.12
N SER A 165 -2.75 -6.31 -3.33
CA SER A 165 -3.25 -7.16 -4.42
C SER A 165 -4.73 -7.51 -4.17
N ASP A 166 -5.43 -7.98 -5.19
CA ASP A 166 -6.86 -8.25 -5.10
C ASP A 166 -7.23 -9.18 -3.93
N LEU A 167 -6.64 -10.37 -3.89
CA LEU A 167 -6.87 -11.32 -2.79
C LEU A 167 -6.39 -10.79 -1.44
N ASN A 168 -5.32 -9.98 -1.40
CA ASN A 168 -4.87 -9.38 -0.14
C ASN A 168 -5.87 -8.35 0.38
N GLN A 169 -6.45 -7.53 -0.49
CA GLN A 169 -7.51 -6.60 -0.12
C GLN A 169 -8.75 -7.34 0.37
N TRP A 170 -9.12 -8.45 -0.29
CA TRP A 170 -10.20 -9.32 0.19
C TRP A 170 -9.92 -9.87 1.59
N MET A 171 -8.75 -10.49 1.82
CA MET A 171 -8.38 -11.01 3.15
C MET A 171 -8.31 -9.91 4.22
N LEU A 172 -7.86 -8.71 3.86
CA LEU A 172 -7.89 -7.56 4.76
C LEU A 172 -9.32 -7.18 5.14
N LYS A 173 -10.26 -7.15 4.19
CA LYS A 173 -11.69 -6.93 4.48
C LYS A 173 -12.23 -8.01 5.43
N VAL A 174 -11.88 -9.28 5.24
CA VAL A 174 -12.28 -10.38 6.13
C VAL A 174 -11.78 -10.15 7.56
N LEU A 175 -10.55 -9.68 7.75
CA LEU A 175 -10.01 -9.37 9.08
C LEU A 175 -10.68 -8.15 9.74
N LEU A 176 -11.11 -7.15 8.96
CA LEU A 176 -11.77 -5.94 9.47
C LEU A 176 -13.30 -6.13 9.68
N ALA A 177 -13.88 -7.17 9.09
CA ALA A 177 -15.33 -7.41 9.10
C ALA A 177 -15.96 -7.56 10.49
N PRO A 178 -15.31 -8.17 11.51
CA PRO A 178 -15.87 -8.22 12.86
C PRO A 178 -16.17 -6.84 13.45
N ASP A 179 -15.38 -5.82 13.11
CA ASP A 179 -15.46 -4.49 13.70
C ASP A 179 -16.36 -3.53 12.89
N ILE A 180 -16.63 -3.84 11.62
CA ILE A 180 -17.51 -3.05 10.74
C ILE A 180 -18.94 -3.62 10.80
N PRO A 181 -20.01 -2.80 10.87
CA PRO A 181 -21.38 -3.33 10.85
C PRO A 181 -21.73 -4.09 9.54
N GLU A 182 -22.56 -5.13 9.64
CA GLU A 182 -22.86 -6.05 8.52
C GLU A 182 -23.53 -5.37 7.33
N LEU A 183 -24.30 -4.31 7.60
CA LEU A 183 -24.94 -3.50 6.58
C LEU A 183 -23.95 -2.67 5.73
N TYR A 184 -22.66 -2.66 6.08
CA TYR A 184 -21.62 -1.91 5.38
C TYR A 184 -20.52 -2.80 4.78
N LEU A 185 -20.40 -4.06 5.22
CA LEU A 185 -19.41 -5.00 4.69
C LEU A 185 -19.91 -6.45 4.84
N SER A 186 -20.06 -7.13 3.69
CA SER A 186 -20.44 -8.54 3.64
C SER A 186 -19.21 -9.43 3.53
N ALA A 187 -18.73 -9.93 4.66
CA ALA A 187 -17.61 -10.85 4.71
C ALA A 187 -17.73 -11.81 5.92
N PRO A 188 -17.07 -12.98 5.87
CA PRO A 188 -16.96 -13.89 7.00
C PRO A 188 -16.54 -13.17 8.29
N ARG A 189 -17.33 -13.34 9.35
CA ARG A 189 -17.06 -12.75 10.67
C ARG A 189 -16.46 -13.81 11.57
N GLY A 190 -15.27 -13.54 12.09
CA GLY A 190 -14.57 -14.46 12.99
C GLY A 190 -13.26 -13.90 13.49
N ARG A 191 -12.69 -14.58 14.49
CA ARG A 191 -11.30 -14.42 14.92
C ARG A 191 -10.50 -15.56 14.29
N TYR A 192 -9.35 -15.26 13.70
CA TYR A 192 -8.53 -16.23 12.97
C TYR A 192 -7.13 -16.23 13.53
N HIS A 193 -6.58 -17.39 13.88
CA HIS A 193 -5.28 -17.55 14.53
C HIS A 193 -4.15 -17.90 13.57
N GLY A 194 -4.41 -17.98 12.25
CA GLY A 194 -3.36 -18.30 11.30
C GLY A 194 -3.86 -18.51 9.88
N ALA A 195 -2.92 -18.89 9.01
CA ALA A 195 -3.13 -18.97 7.56
C ALA A 195 -4.27 -19.92 7.17
N SER A 196 -4.37 -21.09 7.82
CA SER A 196 -5.38 -22.09 7.48
C SER A 196 -6.80 -21.60 7.76
N GLN A 197 -7.04 -21.02 8.94
CA GLN A 197 -8.35 -20.48 9.32
C GLN A 197 -8.74 -19.28 8.46
N LEU A 198 -7.79 -18.36 8.20
CA LEU A 198 -8.03 -17.22 7.33
C LEU A 198 -8.31 -17.65 5.88
N ALA A 199 -7.60 -18.68 5.40
CA ALA A 199 -7.79 -19.23 4.06
C ALA A 199 -9.17 -19.87 3.89
N GLU A 200 -9.59 -20.67 4.87
CA GLU A 200 -10.92 -21.29 4.88
C GLU A 200 -12.02 -20.21 4.88
N ALA A 201 -11.95 -19.25 5.80
CA ALA A 201 -12.93 -18.17 5.89
C ALA A 201 -12.97 -17.34 4.60
N SER A 202 -11.80 -16.97 4.08
CA SER A 202 -11.70 -16.13 2.89
C SER A 202 -11.92 -16.88 1.57
N ALA A 203 -12.08 -18.21 1.59
CA ALA A 203 -12.13 -19.06 0.40
C ALA A 203 -10.96 -18.79 -0.56
N VAL A 204 -9.73 -18.88 -0.03
CA VAL A 204 -8.47 -18.78 -0.78
C VAL A 204 -7.56 -19.96 -0.43
N SER A 205 -6.44 -20.12 -1.15
CA SER A 205 -5.46 -21.14 -0.79
C SER A 205 -4.74 -20.77 0.52
N VAL A 206 -4.36 -21.79 1.30
CA VAL A 206 -3.54 -21.63 2.52
C VAL A 206 -2.24 -20.86 2.21
N MET A 207 -1.65 -21.09 1.04
CA MET A 207 -0.44 -20.39 0.60
C MET A 207 -0.67 -18.88 0.39
N SER A 208 -1.81 -18.49 -0.19
CA SER A 208 -2.18 -17.08 -0.34
C SER A 208 -2.37 -16.40 1.02
N ALA A 209 -3.06 -17.06 1.95
CA ALA A 209 -3.24 -16.54 3.31
C ALA A 209 -1.93 -16.45 4.09
N PHE A 210 -1.06 -17.45 3.97
CA PHE A 210 0.28 -17.42 4.58
C PHE A 210 1.10 -16.24 4.06
N ARG A 211 1.15 -16.06 2.74
CA ARG A 211 1.87 -14.93 2.11
C ARG A 211 1.30 -13.58 2.57
N PHE A 212 -0.02 -13.46 2.67
CA PHE A 212 -0.67 -12.27 3.17
C PHE A 212 -0.24 -11.95 4.60
N ILE A 213 -0.33 -12.92 5.52
CA ILE A 213 0.09 -12.76 6.92
C ILE A 213 1.56 -12.34 6.98
N GLU A 214 2.44 -13.05 6.26
CA GLU A 214 3.87 -12.73 6.24
C GLU A 214 4.14 -11.30 5.75
N GLN A 215 3.48 -10.88 4.66
CA GLN A 215 3.66 -9.54 4.08
C GLN A 215 3.11 -8.43 4.98
N PHE A 216 1.91 -8.60 5.54
CA PHE A 216 1.29 -7.60 6.41
C PHE A 216 1.98 -7.52 7.78
N SER A 217 2.45 -8.64 8.34
CA SER A 217 3.25 -8.64 9.56
C SER A 217 4.62 -8.01 9.33
N LYS A 218 5.31 -8.32 8.23
CA LYS A 218 6.58 -7.65 7.86
C LYS A 218 6.41 -6.14 7.65
N ALA A 219 5.27 -5.70 7.13
CA ALA A 219 4.93 -4.29 6.98
C ALA A 219 4.48 -3.62 8.30
N GLY A 220 4.30 -4.42 9.37
CA GLY A 220 3.86 -3.96 10.69
C GLY A 220 2.39 -3.54 10.73
N PHE A 221 1.53 -4.18 9.95
CA PHE A 221 0.07 -3.95 9.92
C PHE A 221 -0.74 -5.10 10.52
N LEU A 222 -0.07 -6.21 10.88
CA LEU A 222 -0.72 -7.39 11.45
C LEU A 222 0.10 -7.95 12.61
N GLU A 223 -0.52 -8.03 13.77
CA GLU A 223 0.03 -8.62 14.99
C GLU A 223 -0.70 -9.93 15.31
N GLU A 224 0.01 -10.89 15.88
CA GLU A 224 -0.57 -12.13 16.38
C GLU A 224 -0.76 -12.01 17.89
N GLU A 225 -2.00 -12.16 18.36
CA GLU A 225 -2.36 -12.09 19.76
C GLU A 225 -3.03 -13.38 20.22
N HIS A 226 -3.26 -13.52 21.53
CA HIS A 226 -3.98 -14.66 22.09
C HIS A 226 -5.39 -14.83 21.50
N GLU A 227 -6.04 -13.74 21.08
CA GLU A 227 -7.35 -13.75 20.42
C GLU A 227 -7.28 -13.89 18.88
N GLY A 228 -6.09 -14.07 18.31
CA GLY A 228 -5.86 -14.24 16.88
C GLY A 228 -5.17 -13.05 16.21
N LEU A 229 -5.24 -13.03 14.88
CA LEU A 229 -4.64 -12.01 14.04
C LEU A 229 -5.38 -10.68 14.20
N ARG A 230 -4.65 -9.62 14.58
CA ARG A 230 -5.18 -8.27 14.77
C ARG A 230 -4.54 -7.29 13.80
N VAL A 231 -5.37 -6.53 13.09
CA VAL A 231 -4.92 -5.44 12.22
C VAL A 231 -4.56 -4.23 13.08
N VAL A 232 -3.38 -3.67 12.86
CA VAL A 232 -2.83 -2.55 13.64
C VAL A 232 -2.44 -1.38 12.76
N ARG A 233 -2.14 -0.22 13.38
CA ARG A 233 -1.77 1.01 12.68
C ARG A 233 -2.79 1.40 11.59
N ILE A 234 -4.07 1.26 11.92
CA ILE A 234 -5.20 1.42 11.00
C ILE A 234 -5.12 2.71 10.18
N GLU A 235 -4.83 3.86 10.79
CA GLU A 235 -4.77 5.14 10.07
C GLU A 235 -3.70 5.13 8.97
N GLU A 236 -2.53 4.58 9.25
CA GLU A 236 -1.46 4.45 8.27
C GLU A 236 -1.79 3.40 7.21
N LEU A 237 -2.35 2.25 7.61
CA LEU A 237 -2.78 1.20 6.70
C LEU A 237 -3.80 1.73 5.69
N MET A 238 -4.82 2.44 6.17
CA MET A 238 -5.88 3.00 5.34
C MET A 238 -5.34 4.06 4.37
N ASN A 239 -4.42 4.92 4.82
CA ASN A 239 -3.74 5.88 3.94
C ASN A 239 -2.91 5.20 2.84
N ARG A 240 -2.18 4.12 3.18
CA ARG A 240 -1.42 3.35 2.18
C ARG A 240 -2.33 2.60 1.21
N TRP A 241 -3.46 2.06 1.69
CA TRP A 241 -4.45 1.41 0.85
C TRP A 241 -5.06 2.41 -0.14
N LEU A 242 -5.44 3.59 0.34
CA LEU A 242 -5.94 4.68 -0.49
C LEU A 242 -4.91 5.14 -1.53
N ALA A 243 -3.63 5.22 -1.17
CA ALA A 243 -2.56 5.55 -2.11
C ALA A 243 -2.36 4.44 -3.16
N ALA A 244 -2.50 3.16 -2.79
CA ALA A 244 -2.40 2.04 -3.72
C ALA A 244 -3.59 1.97 -4.70
N ASN A 245 -4.75 2.50 -4.31
CA ASN A 245 -5.96 2.55 -5.12
C ASN A 245 -5.95 3.65 -6.19
N GLN A 246 -4.95 4.55 -6.21
CA GLN A 246 -4.81 5.70 -7.14
C GLN A 246 -4.69 5.37 -8.63
N ARG A 247 -4.83 4.12 -9.05
CA ARG A 247 -4.60 3.72 -10.43
C ARG A 247 -5.85 3.99 -11.26
N SER A 248 -5.66 4.52 -12.47
CA SER A 248 -6.74 4.71 -13.44
C SER A 248 -7.47 3.39 -13.68
N VAL A 249 -8.78 3.37 -13.42
CA VAL A 249 -9.67 2.28 -13.78
C VAL A 249 -10.34 2.66 -15.10
N PRO A 250 -10.36 1.78 -16.12
CA PRO A 250 -11.11 2.04 -17.34
C PRO A 250 -12.56 2.39 -17.02
N GLU A 251 -13.00 3.53 -17.52
CA GLU A 251 -14.33 4.09 -17.33
C GLU A 251 -14.99 4.31 -18.68
N MET A 252 -16.28 3.98 -18.75
CA MET A 252 -17.08 4.09 -19.95
C MET A 252 -18.39 4.78 -19.62
N GLY A 253 -18.67 5.90 -20.27
CA GLY A 253 -19.98 6.52 -20.21
C GLY A 253 -20.98 5.74 -21.06
N VAL A 254 -22.16 5.47 -20.51
CA VAL A 254 -23.26 4.79 -21.21
C VAL A 254 -24.56 5.57 -21.04
N ARG A 255 -25.51 5.34 -21.95
CA ARG A 255 -26.86 5.91 -21.91
C ARG A 255 -27.94 4.85 -21.86
N TRP A 256 -29.09 5.22 -21.33
CA TRP A 256 -30.27 4.36 -21.36
C TRP A 256 -30.79 4.19 -22.79
N VAL A 257 -31.14 2.96 -23.17
CA VAL A 257 -31.86 2.70 -24.43
C VAL A 257 -33.26 3.31 -24.37
N LEU A 258 -33.92 3.18 -23.23
CA LEU A 258 -35.20 3.80 -22.92
C LEU A 258 -35.00 4.69 -21.70
N ARG A 259 -35.20 6.00 -21.84
CA ARG A 259 -35.05 6.95 -20.72
C ARG A 259 -35.89 6.48 -19.53
N GLY A 260 -35.21 6.12 -18.45
CA GLY A 260 -35.81 5.53 -17.25
C GLY A 260 -36.28 6.56 -16.22
N ARG A 261 -37.02 6.08 -15.22
CA ARG A 261 -37.53 6.85 -14.07
C ARG A 261 -36.40 7.12 -13.04
N GLU A 262 -36.67 7.93 -12.02
CA GLU A 262 -35.73 8.37 -10.96
C GLU A 262 -34.87 7.25 -10.31
N LYS A 263 -35.34 5.98 -10.29
CA LYS A 263 -34.62 4.83 -9.71
C LYS A 263 -34.13 3.80 -10.73
N ALA A 264 -34.06 4.17 -12.00
CA ALA A 264 -33.77 3.25 -13.11
C ALA A 264 -32.52 2.39 -12.91
N LEU A 265 -31.42 2.97 -12.40
CA LEU A 265 -30.17 2.23 -12.18
C LEU A 265 -30.32 1.13 -11.12
N ARG A 266 -30.92 1.43 -9.98
CA ARG A 266 -31.07 0.47 -8.87
C ARG A 266 -31.95 -0.71 -9.30
N ASP A 267 -33.02 -0.43 -10.02
CA ASP A 267 -33.94 -1.45 -10.52
C ASP A 267 -33.30 -2.29 -11.63
N ALA A 268 -32.52 -1.68 -12.53
CA ALA A 268 -31.78 -2.38 -13.56
C ALA A 268 -30.76 -3.37 -12.98
N VAL A 269 -29.92 -2.92 -12.03
CA VAL A 269 -28.92 -3.78 -11.37
C VAL A 269 -29.58 -4.92 -10.60
N ARG A 270 -30.64 -4.61 -9.84
CA ARG A 270 -31.42 -5.63 -9.12
C ARG A 270 -32.01 -6.68 -10.07
N SER A 271 -32.58 -6.25 -11.19
CA SER A 271 -33.18 -7.14 -12.19
C SER A 271 -32.11 -8.02 -12.85
N TYR A 272 -31.01 -7.43 -13.29
CA TYR A 272 -29.89 -8.12 -13.91
C TYR A 272 -29.36 -9.24 -13.00
N VAL A 273 -29.04 -8.92 -11.75
CA VAL A 273 -28.49 -9.90 -10.80
C VAL A 273 -29.48 -11.01 -10.48
N ARG A 274 -30.75 -10.69 -10.23
CA ARG A 274 -31.79 -11.72 -10.02
C ARG A 274 -31.93 -12.65 -11.22
N SER A 275 -31.77 -12.12 -12.44
CA SER A 275 -31.86 -12.92 -13.67
C SER A 275 -30.69 -13.88 -13.82
N GLU A 276 -29.46 -13.46 -13.49
CA GLU A 276 -28.28 -14.30 -13.59
C GLU A 276 -28.27 -15.36 -12.47
N GLU A 277 -28.64 -15.00 -11.23
CA GLU A 277 -28.81 -15.97 -10.12
C GLU A 277 -29.80 -17.09 -10.47
N ARG A 278 -30.93 -16.76 -11.13
CA ARG A 278 -31.91 -17.76 -11.56
C ARG A 278 -31.32 -18.74 -12.57
N LYS A 279 -30.53 -18.28 -13.55
CA LYS A 279 -29.90 -19.16 -14.55
C LYS A 279 -28.93 -20.14 -13.91
N HIS A 280 -28.12 -19.68 -12.96
CA HIS A 280 -27.16 -20.54 -12.26
C HIS A 280 -27.84 -21.62 -11.41
N ARG A 281 -28.97 -21.31 -10.74
CA ARG A 281 -29.74 -22.31 -10.00
C ARG A 281 -30.32 -23.41 -10.90
N HIS A 282 -30.69 -23.09 -12.14
CA HIS A 282 -31.20 -24.07 -13.11
C HIS A 282 -30.07 -24.93 -13.72
N ALA A 283 -28.83 -24.44 -13.71
CA ALA A 283 -27.67 -25.15 -14.24
C ALA A 283 -27.10 -26.24 -13.30
N GLY A 284 -27.71 -26.47 -12.13
CA GLY A 284 -27.34 -27.56 -11.21
C GLY A 284 -25.99 -27.36 -10.49
N ASP A 285 -25.40 -26.17 -10.57
CA ASP A 285 -24.10 -25.86 -9.98
C ASP A 285 -24.22 -25.78 -8.45
N LYS A 286 -23.73 -26.80 -7.75
CA LYS A 286 -23.85 -26.95 -6.29
C LYS A 286 -22.88 -26.06 -5.51
N ASP A 287 -21.92 -25.41 -6.18
CA ASP A 287 -20.95 -24.53 -5.52
C ASP A 287 -21.51 -23.10 -5.34
N SER A 288 -22.59 -23.02 -4.57
CA SER A 288 -23.36 -21.80 -4.27
C SER A 288 -22.56 -20.71 -3.53
N ARG A 289 -21.30 -20.96 -3.12
CA ARG A 289 -20.47 -20.00 -2.39
C ARG A 289 -19.74 -19.01 -3.31
N VAL A 290 -19.66 -19.29 -4.62
CA VAL A 290 -18.78 -18.57 -5.57
C VAL A 290 -19.53 -17.60 -6.49
N HIS A 291 -20.81 -17.82 -6.78
CA HIS A 291 -21.56 -16.97 -7.72
C HIS A 291 -22.28 -15.83 -7.02
N ARG A 292 -21.52 -14.86 -6.53
CA ARG A 292 -22.06 -13.56 -6.09
C ARG A 292 -22.34 -12.65 -7.28
N PRO A 293 -23.27 -11.70 -7.17
CA PRO A 293 -23.50 -10.70 -8.21
C PRO A 293 -22.22 -9.98 -8.59
N ARG A 294 -21.72 -10.24 -9.80
CA ARG A 294 -20.57 -9.53 -10.38
C ARG A 294 -20.99 -8.25 -11.10
N ALA A 295 -21.97 -7.56 -10.50
CA ALA A 295 -22.39 -6.20 -10.83
C ALA A 295 -22.96 -5.53 -9.57
N CYS A 296 -22.53 -4.31 -9.27
CA CYS A 296 -23.00 -3.58 -8.08
C CYS A 296 -22.85 -2.07 -8.22
N LEU A 297 -23.72 -1.32 -7.52
CA LEU A 297 -23.59 0.13 -7.42
C LEU A 297 -22.22 0.48 -6.81
N ALA A 298 -21.58 1.53 -7.33
CA ALA A 298 -20.24 1.94 -6.96
C ALA A 298 -20.17 3.45 -6.67
N LEU A 299 -19.04 3.90 -6.10
CA LEU A 299 -18.74 5.31 -5.79
C LEU A 299 -19.92 6.02 -5.08
N PHE A 300 -20.35 7.18 -5.59
CA PHE A 300 -21.41 8.01 -5.00
C PHE A 300 -22.77 7.30 -5.00
N ALA A 301 -23.09 6.52 -6.04
CA ALA A 301 -24.32 5.74 -6.10
C ALA A 301 -24.37 4.68 -4.99
N ALA A 302 -23.22 4.08 -4.67
CA ALA A 302 -23.10 3.19 -3.52
C ALA A 302 -23.17 3.93 -2.19
N ALA A 303 -22.50 5.07 -2.05
CA ALA A 303 -22.57 5.89 -0.84
C ALA A 303 -24.01 6.30 -0.53
N GLU A 304 -24.76 6.76 -1.53
CA GLU A 304 -26.19 7.09 -1.40
C GLU A 304 -27.00 5.85 -1.02
N ALA A 305 -26.78 4.71 -1.67
CA ALA A 305 -27.47 3.48 -1.36
C ALA A 305 -27.24 3.03 0.10
N LEU A 306 -26.01 3.15 0.60
CA LEU A 306 -25.64 2.88 2.00
C LEU A 306 -26.11 3.95 3.00
N LYS A 307 -26.86 4.97 2.56
CA LYS A 307 -27.32 6.11 3.37
C LYS A 307 -26.16 6.95 3.95
N LEU A 308 -25.04 6.98 3.22
CA LEU A 308 -23.84 7.75 3.55
C LEU A 308 -23.60 8.90 2.55
N GLY A 309 -24.47 9.08 1.55
CA GLY A 309 -24.38 10.14 0.55
C GLY A 309 -24.39 11.54 1.20
N PHE A 310 -23.41 12.34 0.83
CA PHE A 310 -23.22 13.73 1.24
C PHE A 310 -23.00 14.65 0.03
N VAL A 311 -22.36 14.13 -1.02
CA VAL A 311 -22.20 14.81 -2.30
C VAL A 311 -23.30 14.36 -3.26
N TYR A 312 -23.96 15.33 -3.90
CA TYR A 312 -25.06 15.12 -4.84
C TYR A 312 -24.74 15.72 -6.21
N GLY A 313 -25.48 15.29 -7.24
CA GLY A 313 -25.34 15.82 -8.62
C GLY A 313 -24.19 15.23 -9.42
N VAL A 314 -23.52 14.19 -8.92
CA VAL A 314 -22.51 13.42 -9.66
C VAL A 314 -23.22 12.28 -10.40
N GLN A 315 -22.85 12.04 -11.66
CA GLN A 315 -23.35 10.90 -12.42
C GLN A 315 -23.13 9.59 -11.65
N PRO A 316 -24.10 8.69 -11.63
CA PRO A 316 -23.98 7.45 -10.88
C PRO A 316 -22.97 6.48 -11.53
N TYR A 317 -22.36 5.66 -10.69
CA TYR A 317 -21.35 4.68 -11.10
C TYR A 317 -21.80 3.24 -10.85
N LEU A 318 -21.40 2.36 -11.76
CA LEU A 318 -21.66 0.92 -11.73
C LEU A 318 -20.36 0.14 -11.91
N TYR A 319 -20.10 -0.85 -11.06
CA TYR A 319 -19.11 -1.89 -11.35
C TYR A 319 -19.77 -3.08 -12.03
N ILE A 320 -19.10 -3.63 -13.03
CA ILE A 320 -19.42 -4.92 -13.67
C ILE A 320 -18.14 -5.76 -13.80
N GLU A 321 -18.29 -7.08 -13.88
CA GLU A 321 -17.16 -8.01 -14.00
C GLU A 321 -16.28 -7.76 -15.22
N ARG A 322 -16.91 -7.45 -16.35
CA ARG A 322 -16.24 -7.34 -17.63
C ARG A 322 -17.01 -6.41 -18.54
N MET A 323 -16.29 -5.71 -19.40
CA MET A 323 -16.89 -4.82 -20.37
C MET A 323 -17.41 -5.63 -21.57
N ASP A 324 -18.68 -6.02 -21.52
CA ASP A 324 -19.34 -6.86 -22.52
C ASP A 324 -20.66 -6.18 -22.96
N PRO A 325 -20.84 -5.83 -24.25
CA PRO A 325 -22.05 -5.18 -24.75
C PRO A 325 -23.34 -5.91 -24.38
N ARG A 326 -23.32 -7.25 -24.30
CA ARG A 326 -24.50 -8.04 -23.92
C ARG A 326 -24.88 -7.83 -22.46
N ILE A 327 -23.91 -7.55 -21.59
CA ILE A 327 -24.18 -7.21 -20.19
C ILE A 327 -24.82 -5.82 -20.11
N LEU A 328 -24.30 -4.86 -20.88
CA LEU A 328 -24.84 -3.50 -20.96
C LEU A 328 -26.29 -3.49 -21.47
N GLU A 329 -26.59 -4.24 -22.53
CA GLU A 329 -27.95 -4.39 -23.06
C GLU A 329 -28.92 -5.01 -22.04
N LYS A 330 -28.49 -6.07 -21.32
CA LYS A 330 -29.30 -6.67 -20.25
C LYS A 330 -29.57 -5.70 -19.10
N LEU A 331 -28.66 -4.76 -18.85
CA LEU A 331 -28.80 -3.68 -17.88
C LEU A 331 -29.64 -2.50 -18.42
N GLY A 332 -30.06 -2.54 -19.69
CA GLY A 332 -30.88 -1.50 -20.33
C GLY A 332 -30.07 -0.33 -20.93
N PHE A 333 -28.75 -0.47 -21.04
CA PHE A 333 -27.87 0.53 -21.64
C PHE A 333 -27.65 0.29 -23.13
N SER A 334 -27.38 1.37 -23.86
CA SER A 334 -26.92 1.29 -25.25
C SER A 334 -25.57 0.59 -25.33
N ALA A 335 -25.37 -0.22 -26.36
CA ALA A 335 -24.07 -0.84 -26.64
C ALA A 335 -22.99 0.18 -27.07
N SER A 336 -23.39 1.42 -27.40
CA SER A 336 -22.50 2.51 -27.77
C SER A 336 -22.05 3.31 -26.55
N THR A 337 -20.75 3.62 -26.51
CA THR A 337 -20.14 4.48 -25.48
C THR A 337 -20.38 5.94 -25.79
N VAL A 338 -20.43 6.77 -24.76
CA VAL A 338 -20.53 8.23 -24.90
C VAL A 338 -19.48 8.93 -24.04
N ASP A 339 -18.82 9.93 -24.63
CA ASP A 339 -17.80 10.72 -23.94
C ASP A 339 -18.36 11.99 -23.27
N VAL A 340 -19.55 12.42 -23.71
CA VAL A 340 -20.20 13.66 -23.22
C VAL A 340 -21.56 13.32 -22.64
N ASP A 341 -21.81 13.79 -21.42
CA ASP A 341 -23.09 13.66 -20.69
C ASP A 341 -23.65 12.22 -20.71
N PRO A 342 -22.97 11.27 -20.06
CA PRO A 342 -23.49 9.93 -19.85
C PRO A 342 -24.56 9.91 -18.77
N ASP A 343 -25.52 8.99 -18.90
CA ASP A 343 -26.52 8.75 -17.85
C ASP A 343 -25.88 8.00 -16.67
N VAL A 344 -24.91 7.12 -16.96
CA VAL A 344 -24.22 6.27 -15.98
C VAL A 344 -22.77 6.05 -16.44
N TYR A 345 -21.84 6.02 -15.49
CA TYR A 345 -20.48 5.54 -15.75
C TYR A 345 -20.31 4.09 -15.31
N VAL A 346 -19.78 3.26 -16.20
CA VAL A 346 -19.50 1.85 -15.95
C VAL A 346 -17.99 1.64 -15.85
N ARG A 347 -17.57 0.89 -14.82
CA ARG A 347 -16.18 0.52 -14.58
C ARG A 347 -16.04 -0.99 -14.40
N VAL A 348 -14.87 -1.52 -14.77
CA VAL A 348 -14.45 -2.88 -14.39
C VAL A 348 -13.43 -2.75 -13.26
N PRO A 349 -13.73 -3.20 -12.03
CA PRO A 349 -12.80 -3.06 -10.92
C PRO A 349 -11.55 -3.90 -11.16
N ARG A 350 -10.38 -3.36 -10.83
CA ARG A 350 -9.10 -4.07 -10.95
C ARG A 350 -8.95 -5.21 -9.94
N ASN A 351 -9.56 -5.04 -8.78
CA ASN A 351 -9.52 -5.98 -7.66
C ASN A 351 -10.94 -6.55 -7.49
N ASP A 352 -11.36 -7.32 -8.49
CA ASP A 352 -12.74 -7.77 -8.64
C ASP A 352 -13.14 -8.77 -7.53
N GLU A 353 -12.23 -9.62 -7.07
CA GLU A 353 -12.51 -10.49 -5.93
C GLU A 353 -12.71 -9.68 -4.64
N SER A 354 -11.92 -8.63 -4.40
CA SER A 354 -12.10 -7.76 -3.24
C SER A 354 -13.41 -6.98 -3.30
N VAL A 355 -13.85 -6.56 -4.48
CA VAL A 355 -15.11 -5.81 -4.68
C VAL A 355 -16.31 -6.76 -4.57
N PHE A 356 -16.40 -7.76 -5.43
CA PHE A 356 -17.61 -8.57 -5.58
C PHE A 356 -17.81 -9.56 -4.43
N ARG A 357 -16.74 -10.02 -3.77
CA ARG A 357 -16.90 -10.83 -2.54
C ARG A 357 -17.36 -10.00 -1.35
N ALA A 358 -17.18 -8.68 -1.34
CA ALA A 358 -17.55 -7.83 -0.21
C ALA A 358 -18.95 -7.20 -0.35
N VAL A 359 -19.58 -7.34 -1.52
CA VAL A 359 -20.87 -6.72 -1.87
C VAL A 359 -21.93 -6.93 -0.80
N VAL A 360 -22.58 -5.83 -0.43
CA VAL A 360 -23.73 -5.79 0.47
C VAL A 360 -25.01 -5.71 -0.34
N LEU A 361 -26.05 -6.42 0.09
CA LEU A 361 -27.39 -6.30 -0.49
C LEU A 361 -28.21 -5.27 0.30
N ASN A 362 -28.57 -4.17 -0.35
CA ASN A 362 -29.42 -3.12 0.21
C ASN A 362 -30.77 -3.14 -0.51
N ASP A 363 -31.82 -3.59 0.19
CA ASP A 363 -33.14 -3.89 -0.41
C ASP A 363 -33.02 -4.81 -1.64
N GLY A 364 -32.12 -5.79 -1.59
CA GLY A 364 -31.84 -6.69 -2.70
C GLY A 364 -31.15 -6.05 -3.90
N VAL A 365 -30.66 -4.82 -3.78
CA VAL A 365 -29.75 -4.18 -4.75
C VAL A 365 -28.31 -4.44 -4.28
N PRO A 366 -27.46 -5.03 -5.13
CA PRO A 366 -26.01 -5.15 -4.88
C PRO A 366 -25.31 -3.79 -4.82
N VAL A 367 -24.59 -3.54 -3.73
CA VAL A 367 -23.84 -2.31 -3.46
C VAL A 367 -22.43 -2.64 -3.01
N CYS A 368 -21.43 -1.88 -3.49
CA CYS A 368 -20.07 -1.96 -2.97
C CYS A 368 -20.03 -1.79 -1.45
N ASP A 369 -19.11 -2.50 -0.79
CA ASP A 369 -18.87 -2.34 0.64
C ASP A 369 -18.27 -0.96 0.96
N VAL A 370 -18.44 -0.53 2.21
CA VAL A 370 -18.04 0.80 2.68
C VAL A 370 -16.54 1.09 2.51
N LEU A 371 -15.67 0.08 2.59
CA LEU A 371 -14.23 0.29 2.39
C LEU A 371 -13.95 0.59 0.93
N GLN A 372 -14.55 -0.17 0.01
CA GLN A 372 -14.41 0.13 -1.42
C GLN A 372 -15.01 1.50 -1.76
N VAL A 373 -16.19 1.83 -1.24
CA VAL A 373 -16.81 3.15 -1.46
C VAL A 373 -15.87 4.26 -0.98
N TRP A 374 -15.30 4.14 0.21
CA TRP A 374 -14.33 5.10 0.72
C TRP A 374 -13.10 5.23 -0.18
N LEU A 375 -12.51 4.11 -0.61
CA LEU A 375 -11.34 4.09 -1.49
C LEU A 375 -11.61 4.75 -2.85
N ASP A 376 -12.82 4.60 -3.39
CA ASP A 376 -13.16 5.12 -4.71
C ASP A 376 -13.55 6.61 -4.68
N VAL A 377 -14.27 7.05 -3.64
CA VAL A 377 -14.73 8.44 -3.54
C VAL A 377 -13.67 9.37 -2.99
N ALA A 378 -12.80 8.94 -2.06
CA ALA A 378 -11.91 9.84 -1.31
C ALA A 378 -10.95 10.68 -2.18
N GLN A 379 -10.70 10.26 -3.43
CA GLN A 379 -9.86 10.99 -4.39
C GLN A 379 -10.62 11.45 -5.64
N HIS A 380 -11.94 11.27 -5.68
CA HIS A 380 -12.74 11.66 -6.82
C HIS A 380 -12.78 13.20 -6.95
N PRO A 381 -12.62 13.77 -8.17
CA PRO A 381 -12.56 15.22 -8.36
C PRO A 381 -13.85 15.95 -7.92
N SER A 382 -15.01 15.30 -8.06
CA SER A 382 -16.31 15.83 -7.66
C SER A 382 -16.50 15.82 -6.14
N ARG A 383 -15.73 16.65 -5.41
CA ARG A 383 -15.78 16.77 -3.93
C ARG A 383 -15.64 15.43 -3.21
N GLY A 384 -14.93 14.50 -3.82
CA GLY A 384 -14.80 13.13 -3.34
C GLY A 384 -14.15 13.02 -1.95
N ARG A 385 -13.21 13.92 -1.66
CA ARG A 385 -12.58 14.03 -0.33
C ARG A 385 -13.62 14.24 0.77
N GLU A 386 -14.59 15.13 0.56
CA GLU A 386 -15.64 15.41 1.55
C GLU A 386 -16.53 14.19 1.78
N GLN A 387 -16.89 13.49 0.69
CA GLN A 387 -17.65 12.24 0.78
C GLN A 387 -16.87 11.14 1.53
N GLY A 388 -15.56 11.04 1.27
CA GLY A 388 -14.66 10.11 1.96
C GLY A 388 -14.51 10.43 3.45
N ASP A 389 -14.38 11.71 3.80
CA ASP A 389 -14.28 12.18 5.19
C ASP A 389 -15.56 11.84 5.98
N VAL A 390 -16.75 11.99 5.37
CA VAL A 390 -18.02 11.59 6.00
C VAL A 390 -18.05 10.09 6.29
N ILE A 391 -17.63 9.25 5.33
CA ILE A 391 -17.59 7.79 5.52
C ILE A 391 -16.58 7.41 6.61
N TRP A 392 -15.41 8.05 6.61
CA TRP A 392 -14.38 7.86 7.62
C TRP A 392 -14.90 8.20 9.01
N GLN A 393 -15.44 9.40 9.20
CA GLN A 393 -15.89 9.91 10.48
C GLN A 393 -17.10 9.15 11.03
N LYS A 394 -18.07 8.80 10.18
CA LYS A 394 -19.31 8.15 10.63
C LYS A 394 -19.16 6.66 10.88
N ILE A 395 -18.38 5.96 10.04
CA ILE A 395 -18.35 4.50 10.03
C ILE A 395 -16.95 3.95 10.34
N LEU A 396 -15.94 4.28 9.53
CA LEU A 396 -14.66 3.58 9.58
C LEU A 396 -13.84 3.90 10.83
N ALA A 397 -13.70 5.17 11.21
CA ALA A 397 -12.95 5.55 12.41
C ALA A 397 -13.62 5.04 13.71
N PRO A 398 -14.95 5.19 13.90
CA PRO A 398 -15.63 4.61 15.06
C PRO A 398 -15.55 3.08 15.15
N ALA A 399 -15.55 2.39 14.00
CA ALA A 399 -15.41 0.94 13.93
C ALA A 399 -13.97 0.48 14.24
N LEU A 400 -12.99 1.07 13.56
CA LEU A 400 -11.64 0.51 13.46
C LEU A 400 -10.62 1.13 14.42
N LEU A 401 -10.84 2.34 14.94
CA LEU A 401 -9.88 2.97 15.86
C LEU A 401 -10.14 2.57 17.33
N PRO A 402 -9.08 2.52 18.17
CA PRO A 402 -9.22 2.34 19.62
C PRO A 402 -10.09 3.42 20.26
N LYS A 403 -10.79 3.08 21.34
CA LYS A 403 -11.72 3.99 22.02
C LYS A 403 -11.09 5.34 22.40
N GLU A 404 -9.83 5.36 22.83
CA GLU A 404 -9.11 6.60 23.18
C GLU A 404 -9.01 7.58 21.99
N LYS A 405 -8.87 7.06 20.76
CA LYS A 405 -8.82 7.87 19.53
C LYS A 405 -10.19 8.22 18.98
N ARG A 406 -11.26 7.50 19.36
CA ARG A 406 -12.65 7.81 18.93
C ARG A 406 -13.11 9.17 19.45
N CYS A 407 -12.69 9.57 20.64
CA CYS A 407 -13.04 10.87 21.25
C CYS A 407 -12.57 12.07 20.41
N LEU A 408 -11.43 11.97 19.71
CA LEU A 408 -10.93 13.03 18.82
C LEU A 408 -11.87 13.27 17.63
N TYR A 409 -12.50 12.20 17.12
CA TYR A 409 -13.43 12.28 15.99
C TYR A 409 -14.87 12.61 16.41
N ASP A 410 -15.32 12.16 17.58
CA ASP A 410 -16.66 12.52 18.10
C ASP A 410 -16.72 13.98 18.58
N SER A 411 -15.59 14.54 19.04
CA SER A 411 -15.47 15.97 19.41
C SER A 411 -15.61 16.93 18.23
N SER A 412 -15.48 16.44 16.99
CA SER A 412 -15.75 17.24 15.78
C SER A 412 -17.23 17.63 15.64
N LYS A 413 -18.15 16.94 16.35
CA LYS A 413 -19.55 17.39 16.49
C LYS A 413 -19.69 18.69 17.30
N ARG A 414 -18.67 19.06 18.09
CA ARG A 414 -18.69 20.28 18.92
C ARG A 414 -18.06 21.50 18.22
N TRP A 415 -17.38 21.33 17.09
CA TRP A 415 -16.68 22.41 16.37
C TRP A 415 -17.37 22.84 15.06
N ASN A 416 -18.62 22.42 14.81
CA ASN A 416 -19.43 22.93 13.70
C ASN A 416 -20.35 24.11 14.08
N LEU A 417 -20.05 24.80 15.19
CA LEU A 417 -20.44 26.19 15.40
C LEU A 417 -19.19 27.00 15.75
N GLY A 418 -18.59 27.61 14.73
CA GLY A 418 -17.62 28.69 14.91
C GLY A 418 -16.16 28.31 14.76
N SER A 419 -15.71 28.10 13.53
CA SER A 419 -14.33 28.42 13.14
C SER A 419 -14.22 28.52 11.61
N ARG A 420 -14.71 29.63 11.07
CA ARG A 420 -14.04 30.26 9.93
C ARG A 420 -12.67 30.75 10.42
N ASN A 421 -11.66 30.62 9.57
CA ASN A 421 -10.28 31.10 9.72
C ASN A 421 -9.36 30.23 10.56
N TRP A 422 -8.69 29.28 9.91
CA TRP A 422 -7.32 28.92 10.25
C TRP A 422 -6.58 28.57 8.95
N PHE A 423 -6.17 29.60 8.21
CA PHE A 423 -5.02 29.63 7.29
C PHE A 423 -4.93 31.02 6.64
N SER A 424 -4.41 32.01 7.37
CA SER A 424 -3.73 33.16 6.76
C SER A 424 -2.82 33.85 7.77
N SER A 425 -1.55 33.44 7.81
CA SER A 425 -0.46 34.32 8.20
C SER A 425 0.83 33.76 7.64
N VAL A 426 1.29 34.33 6.52
CA VAL A 426 2.62 34.90 6.29
C VAL A 426 2.62 35.47 4.87
N ALA A 427 2.33 36.77 4.77
CA ALA A 427 2.89 37.70 3.79
C ALA A 427 2.28 39.08 4.10
N GLY A 428 3.04 39.94 4.78
CA GLY A 428 2.69 41.34 4.89
C GLY A 428 2.87 42.04 3.55
N HIS A 429 1.97 42.96 3.22
CA HIS A 429 2.27 44.36 2.85
C HIS A 429 0.94 45.11 2.61
N THR A 430 0.74 46.14 3.43
CA THR A 430 0.03 47.42 3.21
C THR A 430 -1.12 47.48 2.20
N GLY A 431 -2.33 47.76 2.69
CA GLY A 431 -3.44 48.26 1.89
C GLY A 431 -4.72 48.43 2.71
N SER A 432 -4.96 49.65 3.19
CA SER A 432 -6.19 50.08 3.87
C SER A 432 -7.39 49.98 2.93
N ILE A 433 -8.45 49.21 3.28
CA ILE A 433 -9.79 49.38 2.69
C ILE A 433 -10.87 49.19 3.78
N ASP A 434 -11.77 50.17 3.80
CA ASP A 434 -12.93 50.42 4.66
C ASP A 434 -13.89 49.23 4.85
N LEU A 435 -14.32 49.02 6.10
CA LEU A 435 -15.40 48.10 6.47
C LEU A 435 -16.62 48.92 6.92
N ASN A 436 -17.43 49.40 5.97
CA ASN A 436 -18.78 49.90 6.24
C ASN A 436 -19.68 49.78 4.99
N ALA A 437 -20.25 48.60 4.81
CA ALA A 437 -21.52 48.31 4.14
C ALA A 437 -21.67 46.78 4.28
N TRP A 438 -22.72 46.23 4.86
CA TRP A 438 -23.97 45.85 4.20
C TRP A 438 -24.98 45.37 5.28
N PRO A 439 -26.29 45.41 5.00
CA PRO A 439 -27.33 45.52 6.02
C PRO A 439 -27.79 44.17 6.62
N ILE A 440 -28.28 44.28 7.85
CA ILE A 440 -28.92 43.22 8.65
C ILE A 440 -30.29 42.89 8.05
N VAL A 441 -30.54 41.60 7.77
CA VAL A 441 -31.89 41.08 7.49
C VAL A 441 -32.32 40.22 8.68
N GLU A 442 -33.35 40.68 9.40
CA GLU A 442 -34.04 39.98 10.48
C GLU A 442 -34.82 38.76 9.97
N LEU A 443 -34.62 37.61 10.61
CA LEU A 443 -35.44 36.41 10.45
C LEU A 443 -36.38 36.29 11.66
N LYS A 444 -37.68 36.51 11.42
CA LYS A 444 -38.77 36.16 12.36
C LYS A 444 -39.06 34.66 12.29
N LEU A 445 -39.12 34.02 13.46
CA LEU A 445 -39.67 32.68 13.65
C LEU A 445 -41.16 32.78 14.04
N PRO A 446 -42.05 31.93 13.52
CA PRO A 446 -43.45 31.87 13.97
C PRO A 446 -43.62 30.91 15.16
N ALA A 447 -44.67 31.18 15.94
CA ALA A 447 -45.07 30.48 17.15
C ALA A 447 -45.73 29.12 16.89
#